data_AF-W7A4X3-F1
#
_entry.id   AF-W7A4X3-F1
#
_cell.length_a   1.000
_cell.length_b   1.000
_cell.length_c   1.000
_cell.angle_alpha   90.00
_cell.angle_beta   90.00
_cell.angle_gamma   90.00
#
_symmetry.space_group_name_H-M   'P 1'
#
loop_
_entity.id
_entity.type
_entity.pdbx_description
1 polymer ?
#
loop_
_entity_poly.entity_id
_entity_poly.type
_entity_poly.pdbx_seq_one_letter_code
_entity_poly.pdbx_strand_id
1 'polypeptide(L)'
;MSSIFAGYMKELIGAASRSGECRDTDSRSLRICELSRDKKEKFENVYEWDYEHHGRYQNVSNAKGVYSLSRSICLDIERWISVLEINRTSKKPYSLSGCAYTDYRKAKEKDEEGRKCIPERKKVEWERFRSQREIQLWGAEARALVACMDIVKIILLELGLTVTGKEVIDDQSETTNYCQKIYEGLRAWGGEEIARKIMSQWTLTTGSKEGGQPEYILPGRDLYEIVTESVSGLDKGDKSLRCDWQEQEATDKGGEGGEYKTSVAEDQGGAPRSEVLTKILTAFRDEGELSKRTQVRKRKRLTPGGGYLRGALHQLGATRSREASEGTHITHCGV
;
A
#
# COMPACT_ATOMS: atom_id res chain seq x y z
N MET A 1 -4.90 -11.44 17.88
CA MET A 1 -3.50 -11.19 17.47
C MET A 1 -3.55 -10.07 16.45
N SER A 2 -2.74 -9.04 16.62
CA SER A 2 -2.60 -7.97 15.63
C SER A 2 -2.02 -8.49 14.31
N SER A 3 -2.29 -7.78 13.23
CA SER A 3 -1.75 -8.06 11.89
C SER A 3 -0.22 -7.89 11.92
N ILE A 4 0.53 -8.89 11.45
CA ILE A 4 2.00 -8.83 11.37
C ILE A 4 2.42 -7.69 10.45
N PHE A 5 1.78 -7.59 9.29
CA PHE A 5 2.10 -6.60 8.28
C PHE A 5 1.78 -5.18 8.74
N ALA A 6 0.63 -4.98 9.40
CA ALA A 6 0.32 -3.70 10.01
C ALA A 6 1.31 -3.36 11.14
N GLY A 7 1.74 -4.36 11.91
CA GLY A 7 2.79 -4.24 12.92
C GLY A 7 4.11 -3.73 12.34
N TYR A 8 4.57 -4.32 11.23
CA TYR A 8 5.76 -3.89 10.50
C TYR A 8 5.68 -2.41 10.06
N MET A 9 4.55 -1.99 9.49
CA MET A 9 4.35 -0.59 9.12
C MET A 9 4.36 0.36 10.32
N LYS A 10 3.72 -0.04 11.44
CA LYS A 10 3.77 0.72 12.70
C LYS A 10 5.20 0.82 13.22
N GLU A 11 5.99 -0.26 13.09
CA GLU A 11 7.41 -0.25 13.46
C GLU A 11 8.22 0.72 12.61
N LEU A 12 8.03 0.76 11.28
CA LEU A 12 8.71 1.72 10.41
C LEU A 12 8.44 3.17 10.83
N ILE A 13 7.16 3.52 11.03
CA ILE A 13 6.77 4.87 11.48
C ILE A 13 7.40 5.19 12.85
N GLY A 14 7.38 4.21 13.77
CA GLY A 14 8.00 4.35 15.08
C GLY A 14 9.53 4.49 15.01
N ALA A 15 10.18 3.77 14.11
CA ALA A 15 11.63 3.81 13.90
C ALA A 15 12.08 5.19 13.41
N ALA A 16 11.39 5.76 12.41
CA ALA A 16 11.70 7.10 11.91
C ALA A 16 11.59 8.19 12.99
N SER A 17 10.67 8.01 13.93
CA SER A 17 10.53 8.92 15.07
C SER A 17 11.71 8.84 16.04
N ARG A 18 12.37 7.68 16.11
CA ARG A 18 13.48 7.39 17.04
C ARG A 18 14.85 7.64 16.42
N SER A 19 15.02 7.45 15.11
CA SER A 19 16.28 7.63 14.38
C SER A 19 16.81 9.06 14.37
N GLY A 20 16.03 10.03 14.88
CA GLY A 20 16.39 11.45 14.83
C GLY A 20 16.07 12.08 13.48
N GLU A 21 15.80 11.28 12.44
CA GLU A 21 15.38 11.74 11.12
C GLU A 21 14.13 12.63 11.16
N CYS A 22 13.30 12.60 12.20
CA CYS A 22 12.17 13.52 12.32
C CYS A 22 12.44 14.80 13.14
N ARG A 23 13.65 14.98 13.68
CA ARG A 23 14.03 16.13 14.52
C ARG A 23 14.62 17.29 13.72
N ASP A 24 15.41 17.01 12.69
CA ASP A 24 16.09 18.03 11.89
C ASP A 24 15.08 18.89 11.10
N THR A 25 15.35 20.17 10.97
CA THR A 25 14.42 21.13 10.33
C THR A 25 14.15 20.79 8.88
N ASP A 26 15.15 20.32 8.14
CA ASP A 26 15.02 19.92 6.74
C ASP A 26 14.26 18.60 6.60
N SER A 27 14.40 17.72 7.58
CA SER A 27 13.78 16.39 7.59
C SER A 27 12.35 16.38 8.16
N ARG A 28 11.89 17.49 8.75
CA ARG A 28 10.45 17.70 9.04
C ARG A 28 9.57 17.63 7.80
N SER A 29 10.17 17.77 6.61
CA SER A 29 9.50 17.61 5.32
C SER A 29 9.27 16.15 4.92
N LEU A 30 9.95 15.18 5.56
CA LEU A 30 9.79 13.76 5.26
C LEU A 30 8.38 13.29 5.59
N ARG A 31 7.76 12.58 4.64
CA ARG A 31 6.38 12.12 4.76
C ARG A 31 6.20 11.14 5.92
N ILE A 32 7.16 10.25 6.17
CA ILE A 32 7.06 9.33 7.32
C ILE A 32 7.00 10.07 8.67
N CYS A 33 7.66 11.24 8.76
CA CYS A 33 7.67 12.07 9.96
C CYS A 33 6.35 12.82 10.16
N GLU A 34 5.60 13.05 9.09
CA GLU A 34 4.22 13.48 9.21
C GLU A 34 3.33 12.36 9.76
N LEU A 35 3.50 11.13 9.27
CA LEU A 35 2.73 9.98 9.74
C LEU A 35 3.05 9.67 11.20
N SER A 36 4.25 9.91 11.70
CA SER A 36 4.55 9.65 13.12
C SER A 36 3.81 10.56 14.11
N ARG A 37 3.41 11.75 13.67
CA ARG A 37 2.71 12.72 14.53
C ARG A 37 1.25 12.32 14.66
N ASP A 38 0.78 12.23 15.91
CA ASP A 38 -0.64 12.13 16.17
C ASP A 38 -1.32 13.47 15.85
N LYS A 39 -2.08 13.50 14.76
CA LYS A 39 -2.88 14.66 14.34
C LYS A 39 -4.35 14.25 14.33
N LYS A 40 -5.04 14.46 15.46
CA LYS A 40 -6.46 14.09 15.66
C LYS A 40 -7.39 14.60 14.56
N GLU A 41 -7.09 15.74 13.97
CA GLU A 41 -7.94 16.40 12.96
C GLU A 41 -7.45 16.21 11.53
N LYS A 42 -6.37 15.45 11.30
CA LYS A 42 -5.86 15.24 9.94
C LYS A 42 -6.57 14.06 9.28
N PHE A 43 -7.15 14.34 8.11
CA PHE A 43 -7.69 13.34 7.20
C PHE A 43 -6.78 13.19 5.99
N GLU A 44 -6.68 11.97 5.50
CA GLU A 44 -5.99 11.60 4.27
C GLU A 44 -7.04 11.24 3.23
N ASN A 45 -7.14 11.98 2.13
CA ASN A 45 -7.95 11.53 1.01
C ASN A 45 -7.24 10.37 0.30
N VAL A 46 -7.81 9.17 0.39
CA VAL A 46 -7.20 7.96 -0.17
C VAL A 46 -7.70 7.60 -1.58
N TYR A 47 -8.31 8.56 -2.26
CA TYR A 47 -8.75 8.44 -3.66
C TYR A 47 -8.20 9.55 -4.55
N GLU A 48 -7.65 10.62 -3.97
CA GLU A 48 -7.17 11.78 -4.69
C GLU A 48 -5.74 12.06 -4.29
N TRP A 49 -4.92 12.28 -5.31
CA TRP A 49 -3.53 12.62 -5.12
C TRP A 49 -3.45 14.12 -4.78
N ASP A 50 -3.33 14.43 -3.49
CA ASP A 50 -3.20 15.81 -3.02
C ASP A 50 -1.74 16.23 -2.73
N TYR A 51 -0.79 15.30 -2.92
CA TYR A 51 0.51 15.41 -2.26
C TYR A 51 1.59 16.18 -2.99
N GLU A 52 1.43 16.43 -4.29
CA GLU A 52 2.50 17.05 -5.07
C GLU A 52 1.94 17.95 -6.14
N HIS A 53 1.68 19.20 -5.79
CA HIS A 53 1.62 20.27 -6.79
C HIS A 53 3.02 20.66 -7.29
N HIS A 54 4.11 20.20 -6.66
CA HIS A 54 5.51 20.59 -6.96
C HIS A 54 6.57 19.45 -6.98
N GLY A 55 6.19 18.17 -7.09
CA GLY A 55 7.13 17.04 -7.07
C GLY A 55 7.37 16.27 -8.39
N ARG A 56 8.15 15.19 -8.31
CA ARG A 56 8.55 14.28 -9.41
C ARG A 56 7.34 13.62 -10.09
N TYR A 57 6.18 13.58 -9.43
CA TYR A 57 5.00 12.84 -9.88
C TYR A 57 3.83 13.71 -10.38
N GLN A 58 4.02 15.03 -10.56
CA GLN A 58 2.98 15.94 -11.06
C GLN A 58 2.36 15.52 -12.40
N ASN A 59 3.13 14.82 -13.24
CA ASN A 59 2.73 14.45 -14.60
C ASN A 59 2.15 13.03 -14.71
N VAL A 60 1.84 12.37 -13.59
CA VAL A 60 1.26 11.02 -13.61
C VAL A 60 -0.19 11.09 -14.10
N SER A 61 -0.40 10.70 -15.35
CA SER A 61 -1.66 10.77 -16.11
C SER A 61 -2.85 10.02 -15.49
N ASN A 62 -2.65 9.26 -14.41
CA ASN A 62 -3.72 8.68 -13.60
C ASN A 62 -3.31 8.45 -12.14
N ALA A 63 -2.90 9.52 -11.47
CA ALA A 63 -2.55 9.48 -10.05
C ALA A 63 -3.62 8.79 -9.17
N LYS A 64 -4.91 8.99 -9.49
CA LYS A 64 -6.05 8.34 -8.83
C LYS A 64 -6.05 6.82 -8.95
N GLY A 65 -5.76 6.29 -10.14
CA GLY A 65 -5.67 4.84 -10.36
C GLY A 65 -4.53 4.22 -9.57
N VAL A 66 -3.35 4.85 -9.56
CA VAL A 66 -2.19 4.41 -8.79
C VAL A 66 -2.51 4.38 -7.30
N TYR A 67 -3.18 5.40 -6.77
CA TYR A 67 -3.52 5.49 -5.35
C TYR A 67 -4.55 4.42 -4.94
N SER A 68 -5.61 4.24 -5.74
CA SER A 68 -6.62 3.19 -5.50
C SER A 68 -6.01 1.79 -5.57
N LEU A 69 -5.11 1.55 -6.54
CA LEU A 69 -4.40 0.29 -6.67
C LEU A 69 -3.48 0.05 -5.46
N SER A 70 -2.71 1.05 -5.05
CA SER A 70 -1.79 0.93 -3.91
C SER A 70 -2.52 0.49 -2.65
N ARG A 71 -3.72 1.04 -2.39
CA ARG A 71 -4.58 0.59 -1.29
C ARG A 71 -5.01 -0.87 -1.45
N SER A 72 -5.48 -1.25 -2.64
CA SER A 72 -5.92 -2.62 -2.91
C SER A 72 -4.79 -3.62 -2.69
N ILE A 73 -3.57 -3.29 -3.13
CA ILE A 73 -2.35 -4.09 -2.91
C ILE A 73 -2.05 -4.23 -1.42
N CYS A 74 -2.04 -3.12 -0.66
CA CYS A 74 -1.80 -3.17 0.78
C CYS A 74 -2.81 -4.04 1.54
N LEU A 75 -4.10 -3.92 1.21
CA LEU A 75 -5.15 -4.77 1.78
C LEU A 75 -4.97 -6.24 1.40
N ASP A 76 -4.54 -6.52 0.17
CA ASP A 76 -4.32 -7.88 -0.32
C ASP A 76 -3.11 -8.55 0.34
N ILE A 77 -2.00 -7.82 0.48
CA ILE A 77 -0.80 -8.29 1.20
C ILE A 77 -1.14 -8.59 2.66
N GLU A 78 -1.88 -7.69 3.34
CA GLU A 78 -2.27 -7.94 4.72
C GLU A 78 -3.11 -9.22 4.86
N ARG A 79 -4.11 -9.39 4.00
CA ARG A 79 -4.97 -10.58 3.99
C ARG A 79 -4.17 -11.84 3.72
N TRP A 80 -3.24 -11.82 2.76
CA TRP A 80 -2.39 -12.96 2.48
C TRP A 80 -1.48 -13.30 3.67
N ILE A 81 -0.77 -12.32 4.23
CA ILE A 81 0.09 -12.55 5.40
C ILE A 81 -0.72 -13.10 6.59
N SER A 82 -1.99 -12.72 6.72
CA SER A 82 -2.87 -13.23 7.78
C SER A 82 -3.18 -14.73 7.71
N VAL A 83 -3.00 -15.37 6.54
CA VAL A 83 -3.17 -16.82 6.35
C VAL A 83 -1.87 -17.61 6.54
N LEU A 84 -0.76 -16.92 6.81
CA LEU A 84 0.52 -17.57 7.09
C LEU A 84 0.64 -17.94 8.56
N GLU A 85 1.36 -19.03 8.80
CA GLU A 85 1.75 -19.50 10.13
C GLU A 85 3.09 -18.89 10.51
N ILE A 86 3.21 -18.43 11.75
CA ILE A 86 4.44 -17.85 12.28
C ILE A 86 5.27 -18.97 12.91
N ASN A 87 6.38 -19.34 12.28
CA ASN A 87 7.37 -20.22 12.90
C ASN A 87 8.26 -19.38 13.80
N ARG A 88 7.91 -19.33 15.08
CA ARG A 88 8.71 -18.64 16.10
C ARG A 88 9.93 -19.46 16.45
N THR A 89 11.03 -19.25 15.73
CA THR A 89 12.35 -19.54 16.26
C THR A 89 12.70 -18.49 17.32
N SER A 90 13.46 -18.86 18.36
CA SER A 90 13.88 -17.95 19.44
C SER A 90 14.76 -16.78 18.98
N LYS A 91 15.13 -16.74 17.69
CA LYS A 91 15.89 -15.68 17.04
C LYS A 91 15.13 -15.21 15.80
N LYS A 92 15.07 -13.88 15.60
CA LYS A 92 14.66 -13.24 14.33
C LYS A 92 15.61 -13.70 13.20
N PRO A 93 15.15 -13.70 11.93
CA PRO A 93 13.85 -13.26 11.40
C PRO A 93 12.68 -14.22 11.72
N TYR A 94 11.44 -13.71 11.73
CA TYR A 94 10.27 -14.59 11.76
C TYR A 94 10.13 -15.33 10.43
N SER A 95 10.19 -16.66 10.44
CA SER A 95 9.88 -17.44 9.25
C SER A 95 8.37 -17.62 9.15
N LEU A 96 7.77 -17.14 8.05
CA LEU A 96 6.37 -17.34 7.76
C LEU A 96 6.23 -18.52 6.78
N SER A 97 5.32 -19.44 7.08
CA SER A 97 5.01 -20.58 6.22
C SER A 97 3.51 -20.70 5.95
N GLY A 98 3.13 -21.52 4.98
CA GLY A 98 1.73 -21.78 4.66
C GLY A 98 1.44 -21.50 3.20
N CYS A 99 0.34 -20.81 2.94
CA CYS A 99 -0.16 -20.59 1.59
C CYS A 99 0.76 -19.69 0.76
N ALA A 100 1.17 -20.16 -0.41
CA ALA A 100 1.79 -19.31 -1.41
C ALA A 100 0.80 -18.20 -1.85
N TYR A 101 1.33 -17.05 -2.24
CA TYR A 101 0.51 -15.90 -2.65
C TYR A 101 -0.42 -16.23 -3.83
N THR A 102 0.05 -17.06 -4.76
CA THR A 102 -0.73 -17.52 -5.92
C THR A 102 -1.90 -18.39 -5.52
N ASP A 103 -1.71 -19.31 -4.57
CA ASP A 103 -2.77 -20.18 -4.07
C ASP A 103 -3.81 -19.36 -3.31
N TYR A 104 -3.37 -18.39 -2.51
CA TYR A 104 -4.23 -17.41 -1.87
C TYR A 104 -5.10 -16.66 -2.89
N ARG A 105 -4.49 -16.12 -3.96
CA ARG A 105 -5.25 -15.40 -4.98
C ARG A 105 -6.22 -16.32 -5.75
N LYS A 106 -5.81 -17.54 -6.11
CA LYS A 106 -6.69 -18.53 -6.76
C LYS A 106 -7.88 -18.89 -5.86
N ALA A 107 -7.67 -19.00 -4.55
CA ALA A 107 -8.75 -19.22 -3.59
C ALA A 107 -9.70 -18.01 -3.52
N LYS A 108 -9.16 -16.79 -3.48
CA LYS A 108 -9.92 -15.53 -3.48
C LYS A 108 -10.79 -15.36 -4.73
N GLU A 109 -10.32 -15.78 -5.91
CA GLU A 109 -11.05 -15.65 -7.18
C GLU A 109 -12.22 -16.65 -7.31
N LYS A 110 -12.10 -17.82 -6.69
CA LYS A 110 -13.10 -18.90 -6.83
C LYS A 110 -14.25 -18.80 -5.82
N ASP A 111 -14.17 -17.93 -4.82
CA ASP A 111 -15.16 -17.76 -3.74
C ASP A 111 -15.63 -19.08 -3.11
N GLU A 112 -14.73 -20.07 -3.09
CA GLU A 112 -15.06 -21.41 -2.59
C GLU A 112 -14.84 -21.48 -1.08
N GLU A 113 -15.95 -21.47 -0.35
CA GLU A 113 -15.98 -21.72 1.10
C GLU A 113 -15.37 -23.10 1.41
N GLY A 114 -14.46 -23.16 2.40
CA GLY A 114 -13.85 -24.41 2.90
C GLY A 114 -12.42 -24.69 2.43
N ARG A 115 -11.80 -23.81 1.65
CA ARG A 115 -10.41 -23.99 1.20
C ARG A 115 -9.36 -23.50 2.22
N LYS A 116 -8.21 -24.16 2.21
CA LYS A 116 -6.96 -23.64 2.79
C LYS A 116 -6.69 -22.27 2.15
N CYS A 117 -6.15 -21.31 2.91
CA CYS A 117 -5.82 -19.93 2.46
C CYS A 117 -6.93 -18.85 2.57
N ILE A 118 -7.90 -19.00 3.47
CA ILE A 118 -8.90 -17.95 3.73
C ILE A 118 -8.45 -17.04 4.89
N PRO A 119 -8.35 -15.70 4.68
CA PRO A 119 -8.01 -14.74 5.73
C PRO A 119 -8.98 -14.79 6.91
N GLU A 120 -8.45 -14.89 8.12
CA GLU A 120 -9.26 -14.72 9.32
C GLU A 120 -9.54 -13.23 9.55
N ARG A 121 -10.82 -12.83 9.58
CA ARG A 121 -11.23 -11.42 9.78
C ARG A 121 -10.57 -10.75 11.00
N LYS A 122 -10.31 -11.50 12.06
CA LYS A 122 -9.67 -11.00 13.29
C LYS A 122 -8.16 -10.73 13.18
N LYS A 123 -7.52 -11.16 12.08
CA LYS A 123 -6.09 -10.98 11.81
C LYS A 123 -5.80 -9.89 10.76
N VAL A 124 -6.83 -9.24 10.22
CA VAL A 124 -6.72 -8.15 9.23
C VAL A 124 -7.21 -6.84 9.85
N GLU A 125 -6.32 -5.86 9.99
CA GLU A 125 -6.62 -4.59 10.65
C GLU A 125 -7.20 -3.56 9.69
N TRP A 126 -6.87 -3.67 8.40
CA TRP A 126 -7.17 -2.63 7.42
C TRP A 126 -8.48 -2.83 6.67
N GLU A 127 -9.18 -3.95 6.88
CA GLU A 127 -10.43 -4.27 6.17
C GLU A 127 -11.48 -3.15 6.30
N ARG A 128 -11.54 -2.51 7.48
CA ARG A 128 -12.45 -1.39 7.77
C ARG A 128 -12.21 -0.14 6.90
N PHE A 129 -11.03 -0.01 6.29
CA PHE A 129 -10.64 1.13 5.45
C PHE A 129 -10.92 0.90 3.96
N ARG A 130 -11.32 -0.30 3.56
CA ARG A 130 -11.49 -0.70 2.14
C ARG A 130 -12.38 0.24 1.33
N SER A 131 -13.47 0.71 1.91
CA SER A 131 -14.45 1.58 1.25
C SER A 131 -14.35 3.05 1.67
N GLN A 132 -13.44 3.40 2.59
CA GLN A 132 -13.34 4.75 3.10
C GLN A 132 -12.64 5.64 2.08
N ARG A 133 -13.22 6.82 1.82
CA ARG A 133 -12.63 7.81 0.92
C ARG A 133 -11.56 8.65 1.58
N GLU A 134 -11.75 8.87 2.87
CA GLU A 134 -10.85 9.62 3.71
C GLU A 134 -10.52 8.75 4.92
N ILE A 135 -9.26 8.76 5.32
CA ILE A 135 -8.78 8.04 6.49
C ILE A 135 -8.30 9.06 7.51
N GLN A 136 -8.85 9.00 8.72
CA GLN A 136 -8.38 9.83 9.83
C GLN A 136 -7.04 9.31 10.35
N LEU A 137 -6.01 10.16 10.36
CA LEU A 137 -4.63 9.77 10.70
C LEU A 137 -4.35 9.70 12.22
N TRP A 138 -5.38 9.81 13.05
CA TRP A 138 -5.23 9.63 14.50
C TRP A 138 -4.82 8.19 14.85
N GLY A 139 -5.50 7.20 14.26
CA GLY A 139 -5.29 5.79 14.57
C GLY A 139 -3.96 5.26 14.03
N ALA A 140 -3.24 4.46 14.82
CA ALA A 140 -2.00 3.84 14.38
C ALA A 140 -2.22 2.90 13.17
N GLU A 141 -3.36 2.22 13.09
CA GLU A 141 -3.71 1.34 11.96
C GLU A 141 -3.91 2.12 10.67
N ALA A 142 -4.55 3.29 10.76
CA ALA A 142 -4.80 4.17 9.63
C ALA A 142 -3.49 4.69 9.05
N ARG A 143 -2.59 5.18 9.92
CA ARG A 143 -1.25 5.63 9.52
C ARG A 143 -0.40 4.51 8.93
N ALA A 144 -0.49 3.31 9.50
CA ALA A 144 0.18 2.13 8.98
C ALA A 144 -0.28 1.76 7.56
N LEU A 145 -1.60 1.84 7.29
CA LEU A 145 -2.12 1.64 5.93
C LEU A 145 -1.61 2.72 4.99
N VAL A 146 -1.64 4.00 5.38
CA VAL A 146 -1.16 5.10 4.54
C VAL A 146 0.34 4.98 4.25
N ALA A 147 1.15 4.54 5.23
CA ALA A 147 2.56 4.25 5.01
C ALA A 147 2.76 3.13 3.98
N CYS A 148 2.01 2.02 4.09
CA CYS A 148 2.05 0.96 3.08
C CYS A 148 1.70 1.50 1.69
N MET A 149 0.65 2.31 1.60
CA MET A 149 0.20 2.89 0.34
C MET A 149 1.26 3.81 -0.28
N ASP A 150 1.93 4.63 0.53
CA ASP A 150 3.03 5.48 0.07
C ASP A 150 4.21 4.64 -0.48
N ILE A 151 4.59 3.57 0.21
CA ILE A 151 5.67 2.66 -0.24
C ILE A 151 5.31 1.98 -1.55
N VAL A 152 4.11 1.37 -1.63
CA VAL A 152 3.64 0.71 -2.86
C VAL A 152 3.58 1.71 -4.01
N LYS A 153 3.08 2.92 -3.76
CA LYS A 153 3.02 4.00 -4.75
C LYS A 153 4.40 4.36 -5.29
N ILE A 154 5.41 4.53 -4.43
CA ILE A 154 6.80 4.78 -4.84
C ILE A 154 7.29 3.67 -5.77
N ILE A 155 7.09 2.40 -5.39
CA ILE A 155 7.48 1.25 -6.21
C ILE A 155 6.79 1.31 -7.58
N LEU A 156 5.48 1.49 -7.62
CA LEU A 156 4.72 1.52 -8.87
C LEU A 156 5.20 2.64 -9.81
N LEU A 157 5.48 3.83 -9.26
CA LEU A 157 5.87 4.99 -10.06
C LEU A 157 7.30 4.90 -10.56
N GLU A 158 8.24 4.42 -9.74
CA GLU A 158 9.63 4.24 -10.15
C GLU A 158 9.81 3.09 -11.16
N LEU A 159 8.86 2.14 -11.18
CA LEU A 159 8.74 1.14 -12.26
C LEU A 159 8.11 1.71 -13.55
N GLY A 160 7.73 2.99 -13.57
CA GLY A 160 7.11 3.62 -14.74
C GLY A 160 5.68 3.14 -15.00
N LEU A 161 5.00 2.55 -14.00
CA LEU A 161 3.63 2.07 -14.13
C LEU A 161 2.66 3.26 -14.15
N THR A 162 2.59 3.91 -15.30
CA THR A 162 1.56 4.90 -15.63
C THR A 162 0.41 4.17 -16.30
N VAL A 163 -0.81 4.39 -15.83
CA VAL A 163 -2.03 3.66 -16.24
C VAL A 163 -2.38 3.82 -17.74
N THR A 164 -1.67 4.66 -18.48
CA THR A 164 -2.07 5.04 -19.85
C THR A 164 -2.05 3.92 -20.88
N GLY A 165 -1.69 2.68 -20.54
CA GLY A 165 -1.76 1.57 -21.49
C GLY A 165 -0.67 1.63 -22.57
N LYS A 166 -0.03 2.80 -22.73
CA LYS A 166 1.06 3.04 -23.65
C LYS A 166 2.31 2.49 -23.00
N GLU A 167 2.75 1.40 -23.58
CA GLU A 167 4.08 0.84 -23.47
C GLU A 167 5.06 2.03 -23.51
N VAL A 168 5.69 2.33 -22.37
CA VAL A 168 6.96 3.02 -22.43
C VAL A 168 7.88 1.94 -22.97
N ILE A 169 7.91 1.81 -24.30
CA ILE A 169 8.92 1.06 -25.03
C ILE A 169 10.20 1.84 -24.76
N ASP A 170 10.77 1.61 -23.58
CA ASP A 170 12.13 2.03 -23.32
C ASP A 170 12.97 0.90 -23.90
N ASP A 171 13.48 1.12 -25.11
CA ASP A 171 14.61 0.39 -25.72
C ASP A 171 15.91 0.53 -24.89
N GLN A 172 15.79 0.80 -23.59
CA GLN A 172 16.86 1.03 -22.60
C GLN A 172 16.77 0.07 -21.41
N SER A 173 16.12 -1.09 -21.58
CA SER A 173 15.79 -2.01 -20.48
C SER A 173 17.00 -2.61 -19.74
N GLU A 174 18.22 -2.48 -20.28
CA GLU A 174 19.46 -2.87 -19.60
C GLU A 174 20.13 -1.75 -18.79
N THR A 175 19.83 -0.46 -19.05
CA THR A 175 20.54 0.66 -18.40
C THR A 175 19.80 1.26 -17.20
N THR A 176 18.52 0.92 -16.99
CA THR A 176 17.74 1.55 -15.92
C THR A 176 17.92 0.85 -14.57
N ASN A 177 18.58 1.53 -13.63
CA ASN A 177 18.77 1.07 -12.26
C ASN A 177 17.51 1.31 -11.39
N TYR A 178 16.48 0.49 -11.58
CA TYR A 178 15.23 0.57 -10.81
C TYR A 178 15.39 0.43 -9.29
N CYS A 179 16.28 -0.46 -8.82
CA CYS A 179 16.53 -0.60 -7.39
C CYS A 179 17.01 0.71 -6.77
N GLN A 180 17.93 1.41 -7.45
CA GLN A 180 18.38 2.73 -7.02
C GLN A 180 17.25 3.77 -7.04
N LYS A 181 16.45 3.80 -8.10
CA LYS A 181 15.31 4.72 -8.20
C LYS A 181 14.29 4.52 -7.08
N ILE A 182 13.93 3.27 -6.80
CA ILE A 182 13.05 2.91 -5.69
C ILE A 182 13.67 3.33 -4.36
N TYR A 183 14.95 3.03 -4.14
CA TYR A 183 15.67 3.45 -2.94
C TYR A 183 15.67 4.98 -2.75
N GLU A 184 15.95 5.76 -3.80
CA GLU A 184 15.90 7.21 -3.75
C GLU A 184 14.50 7.75 -3.42
N GLY A 185 13.46 7.16 -4.02
CA GLY A 185 12.08 7.50 -3.70
C GLY A 185 11.74 7.20 -2.24
N LEU A 186 12.16 6.05 -1.73
CA LEU A 186 11.97 5.67 -0.33
C LEU A 186 12.79 6.55 0.61
N ARG A 187 14.01 6.95 0.22
CA ARG A 187 14.88 7.84 0.99
C ARG A 187 14.28 9.24 1.09
N ALA A 188 13.74 9.77 -0.01
CA ALA A 188 13.03 11.04 0.00
C ALA A 188 11.74 11.00 0.85
N TRP A 189 11.09 9.83 0.94
CA TRP A 189 9.89 9.65 1.75
C TRP A 189 10.18 9.47 3.24
N GLY A 190 11.20 8.66 3.54
CA GLY A 190 11.41 8.04 4.85
C GLY A 190 12.72 8.36 5.53
N GLY A 191 13.71 8.92 4.83
CA GLY A 191 15.10 8.96 5.28
C GLY A 191 15.89 7.73 4.83
N GLU A 192 17.21 7.78 4.99
CA GLU A 192 18.13 6.75 4.48
C GLU A 192 18.01 5.44 5.26
N GLU A 193 17.92 5.51 6.58
CA GLU A 193 17.83 4.30 7.43
C GLU A 193 16.55 3.52 7.10
N ILE A 194 15.43 4.24 6.99
CA ILE A 194 14.13 3.65 6.66
C ILE A 194 14.11 3.09 5.25
N ALA A 195 14.70 3.79 4.27
CA ALA A 195 14.78 3.30 2.90
C ALA A 195 15.55 1.99 2.80
N ARG A 196 16.72 1.88 3.47
CA ARG A 196 17.50 0.64 3.51
C ARG A 196 16.73 -0.50 4.17
N LYS A 197 16.02 -0.21 5.27
CA LYS A 197 15.18 -1.20 5.97
C LYS A 197 14.01 -1.69 5.11
N ILE A 198 13.41 -0.81 4.31
CA ILE A 198 12.34 -1.20 3.38
C ILE A 198 12.93 -2.04 2.25
N MET A 199 14.04 -1.62 1.65
CA MET A 199 14.70 -2.38 0.58
C MET A 199 15.07 -3.80 1.05
N SER A 200 15.66 -3.96 2.23
CA SER A 200 16.04 -5.27 2.78
C SER A 200 14.86 -6.19 3.08
N GLN A 201 13.70 -5.63 3.45
CA GLN A 201 12.48 -6.40 3.72
C GLN A 201 11.65 -6.68 2.47
N TRP A 202 11.64 -5.77 1.48
CA TRP A 202 10.73 -5.83 0.33
C TRP A 202 11.33 -6.45 -0.91
N THR A 203 12.66 -6.44 -1.04
CA THR A 203 13.36 -6.95 -2.21
C THR A 203 14.35 -8.04 -1.82
N LEU A 204 14.64 -8.95 -2.74
CA LEU A 204 15.79 -9.83 -2.64
C LEU A 204 17.08 -9.01 -2.73
N THR A 205 17.66 -8.71 -1.57
CA THR A 205 18.94 -8.00 -1.47
C THR A 205 20.09 -8.98 -1.23
N THR A 206 21.23 -8.76 -1.89
CA THR A 206 22.49 -9.40 -1.52
C THR A 206 23.53 -8.35 -1.14
N GLY A 207 24.50 -8.74 -0.31
CA GLY A 207 25.65 -7.90 0.03
C GLY A 207 25.43 -6.80 1.09
N SER A 208 24.19 -6.48 1.48
CA SER A 208 23.97 -5.45 2.49
C SER A 208 24.25 -5.96 3.91
N LYS A 209 25.39 -5.56 4.49
CA LYS A 209 25.67 -5.75 5.93
C LYS A 209 24.89 -4.75 6.80
N GLU A 210 24.51 -3.61 6.22
CA GLU A 210 23.94 -2.46 6.94
C GLU A 210 22.41 -2.40 6.91
N GLY A 211 21.74 -3.01 5.93
CA GLY A 211 20.28 -2.97 5.79
C GLY A 211 19.48 -3.73 6.86
N GLY A 212 20.17 -4.35 7.81
CA GLY A 212 19.58 -5.23 8.81
C GLY A 212 19.09 -6.56 8.21
N GLN A 213 18.92 -7.56 9.07
CA GLN A 213 18.17 -8.76 8.68
C GLN A 213 16.69 -8.40 8.48
N PRO A 214 16.00 -8.99 7.49
CA PRO A 214 14.56 -8.78 7.34
C PRO A 214 13.85 -9.11 8.66
N GLU A 215 12.73 -8.46 8.95
CA GLU A 215 11.95 -8.77 10.15
C GLU A 215 11.23 -10.12 10.01
N TYR A 216 10.78 -10.43 8.81
CA TYR A 216 10.17 -11.71 8.47
C TYR A 216 10.57 -12.17 7.08
N ILE A 217 10.62 -13.49 6.91
CA ILE A 217 10.85 -14.16 5.63
C ILE A 217 9.52 -14.72 5.16
N LEU A 218 9.16 -14.39 3.92
CA LEU A 218 7.96 -14.86 3.25
C LEU A 218 8.24 -16.15 2.48
N PRO A 219 7.25 -17.04 2.31
CA PRO A 219 7.45 -18.30 1.62
C PRO A 219 7.62 -18.08 0.11
N GLY A 220 8.86 -18.22 -0.36
CA GLY A 220 9.23 -18.34 -1.77
C GLY A 220 9.18 -17.06 -2.61
N ARG A 221 8.85 -15.90 -2.01
CA ARG A 221 8.67 -14.61 -2.71
C ARG A 221 9.01 -13.43 -1.80
N ASP A 222 9.36 -12.29 -2.37
CA ASP A 222 9.46 -11.02 -1.64
C ASP A 222 8.21 -10.14 -1.85
N LEU A 223 8.14 -9.00 -1.14
CA LEU A 223 6.98 -8.09 -1.27
C LEU A 223 6.97 -7.36 -2.61
N TYR A 224 8.13 -7.10 -3.20
CA TYR A 224 8.23 -6.49 -4.53
C TYR A 224 7.61 -7.37 -5.62
N GLU A 225 7.89 -8.68 -5.62
CA GLU A 225 7.27 -9.66 -6.51
C GLU A 225 5.75 -9.66 -6.33
N ILE A 226 5.26 -9.55 -5.10
CA ILE A 226 3.82 -9.51 -4.81
C ILE A 226 3.17 -8.21 -5.32
N VAL A 227 3.84 -7.07 -5.14
CA VAL A 227 3.40 -5.79 -5.69
C VAL A 227 3.30 -5.87 -7.20
N THR A 228 4.36 -6.36 -7.88
CA THR A 228 4.37 -6.47 -9.35
C THR A 228 3.38 -7.51 -9.87
N GLU A 229 3.20 -8.65 -9.19
CA GLU A 229 2.18 -9.64 -9.52
C GLU A 229 0.75 -9.10 -9.36
N SER A 230 0.51 -8.29 -8.34
CA SER A 230 -0.80 -7.67 -8.11
C SER A 230 -1.24 -6.83 -9.31
N VAL A 231 -0.28 -6.22 -10.01
CA VAL A 231 -0.56 -5.40 -11.19
C VAL A 231 -0.58 -6.22 -12.49
N SER A 232 0.32 -7.19 -12.61
CA SER A 232 0.55 -7.93 -13.87
C SER A 232 -0.37 -9.13 -14.05
N GLY A 233 -0.98 -9.58 -12.96
CA GLY A 233 -1.82 -10.78 -12.90
C GLY A 233 -1.07 -11.99 -12.36
N LEU A 234 -1.83 -13.05 -12.04
CA LEU A 234 -1.33 -14.29 -11.44
C LEU A 234 -0.11 -14.85 -12.15
N ASP A 235 0.91 -15.22 -11.37
CA ASP A 235 2.15 -15.84 -11.83
C ASP A 235 2.98 -14.98 -12.82
N LYS A 236 2.69 -13.67 -12.90
CA LYS A 236 3.37 -12.71 -13.78
C LYS A 236 4.11 -11.62 -13.01
N GLY A 237 4.36 -11.81 -11.71
CA GLY A 237 5.26 -10.92 -10.98
C GLY A 237 6.67 -10.94 -11.56
N ASP A 238 7.41 -9.86 -11.40
CA ASP A 238 8.83 -9.81 -11.74
C ASP A 238 9.63 -10.55 -10.66
N LYS A 239 9.96 -11.82 -10.95
CA LYS A 239 10.74 -12.70 -10.06
C LYS A 239 12.24 -12.49 -10.20
N SER A 240 12.64 -11.70 -11.18
CA SER A 240 14.02 -11.62 -11.64
C SER A 240 14.78 -10.46 -11.03
N LEU A 241 14.06 -9.43 -10.57
CA LEU A 241 14.67 -8.25 -9.96
C LEU A 241 15.35 -8.60 -8.63
N ARG A 242 16.65 -8.38 -8.57
CA ARG A 242 17.43 -8.37 -7.32
C ARG A 242 18.04 -6.99 -7.13
N CYS A 243 18.13 -6.56 -5.89
CA CYS A 243 18.66 -5.27 -5.51
C CYS A 243 19.93 -5.43 -4.68
N ASP A 244 21.08 -5.37 -5.34
CA ASP A 244 22.38 -5.59 -4.71
C ASP A 244 22.94 -4.27 -4.20
N TRP A 245 23.24 -4.18 -2.91
CA TRP A 245 23.88 -3.00 -2.35
C TRP A 245 25.37 -3.01 -2.71
N GLN A 246 25.86 -1.92 -3.28
CA GLN A 246 27.28 -1.72 -3.57
C GLN A 246 27.79 -0.54 -2.75
N GLU A 247 28.65 -0.85 -1.78
CA GLU A 247 29.42 0.16 -1.06
C GLU A 247 30.31 0.90 -2.06
N GLN A 248 30.21 2.23 -2.09
CA GLN A 248 31.09 3.04 -2.90
C GLN A 248 32.43 3.15 -2.17
N GLU A 249 33.54 2.87 -2.86
CA GLU A 249 34.87 3.06 -2.27
C GLU A 249 34.98 4.47 -1.71
N ALA A 250 35.39 4.57 -0.44
CA ALA A 250 35.48 5.84 0.27
C ALA A 250 36.36 6.81 -0.53
N THR A 251 35.74 7.77 -1.20
CA THR A 251 36.49 8.88 -1.78
C THR A 251 37.04 9.74 -0.64
N ASP A 252 38.17 10.41 -0.85
CA ASP A 252 38.83 11.28 0.15
C ASP A 252 37.93 12.36 0.80
N LYS A 253 36.69 12.51 0.30
CA LYS A 253 35.67 13.42 0.82
C LYS A 253 34.84 12.84 1.98
N GLY A 254 35.15 11.65 2.49
CA GLY A 254 34.63 11.15 3.77
C GLY A 254 33.11 10.87 3.81
N GLY A 255 32.49 10.60 2.65
CA GLY A 255 31.11 10.15 2.60
C GLY A 255 31.03 8.64 2.52
N GLU A 256 30.49 7.99 3.56
CA GLU A 256 30.00 6.61 3.47
C GLU A 256 28.73 6.63 2.59
N GLY A 257 28.92 6.34 1.31
CA GLY A 257 27.86 6.26 0.33
C GLY A 257 27.82 4.88 -0.30
N GLY A 258 26.64 4.47 -0.76
CA GLY A 258 26.50 3.32 -1.63
C GLY A 258 25.26 3.48 -2.49
N GLU A 259 25.15 2.58 -3.46
CA GLU A 259 24.02 2.54 -4.38
C GLU A 259 23.49 1.12 -4.47
N TYR A 260 22.18 1.00 -4.68
CA TYR A 260 21.60 -0.28 -5.09
C TYR A 260 21.83 -0.46 -6.58
N LYS A 261 22.21 -1.66 -7.02
CA LYS A 261 22.19 -2.05 -8.42
C LYS A 261 21.10 -3.06 -8.68
N THR A 262 20.37 -2.84 -9.76
CA THR A 262 19.47 -3.84 -10.33
C THR A 262 20.28 -4.95 -10.97
N SER A 263 20.07 -6.19 -10.54
CA SER A 263 20.56 -7.39 -11.23
C SER A 263 19.40 -8.33 -11.54
N VAL A 264 19.58 -9.18 -12.55
CA VAL A 264 18.59 -10.17 -13.00
C VAL A 264 19.05 -11.54 -12.51
N ALA A 265 18.20 -12.27 -11.77
CA ALA A 265 18.47 -13.66 -11.42
C ALA A 265 18.45 -14.54 -12.69
N GLU A 266 19.58 -15.12 -13.09
CA GLU A 266 19.71 -15.92 -14.32
C GLU A 266 18.86 -17.20 -14.35
N ASP A 267 18.31 -17.63 -13.21
CA ASP A 267 17.90 -19.04 -13.00
C ASP A 267 16.39 -19.27 -12.77
N GLN A 268 15.53 -18.29 -13.01
CA GLN A 268 14.09 -18.46 -12.78
C GLN A 268 13.29 -18.11 -14.02
N GLY A 269 12.66 -19.11 -14.64
CA GLY A 269 11.77 -19.00 -15.82
C GLY A 269 10.49 -18.21 -15.59
N GLY A 270 10.61 -16.96 -15.13
CA GLY A 270 9.56 -15.96 -15.07
C GLY A 270 9.27 -15.37 -16.46
N ALA A 271 8.11 -14.72 -16.60
CA ALA A 271 7.78 -13.98 -17.80
C ALA A 271 8.82 -12.86 -18.03
N PRO A 272 9.26 -12.62 -19.27
CA PRO A 272 10.14 -11.49 -19.58
C PRO A 272 9.53 -10.19 -19.05
N ARG A 273 10.36 -9.32 -18.45
CA ARG A 273 9.91 -8.06 -17.85
C ARG A 273 9.09 -7.18 -18.79
N SER A 274 9.43 -7.17 -20.08
CA SER A 274 8.64 -6.47 -21.10
C SER A 274 7.18 -6.94 -21.14
N GLU A 275 6.94 -8.24 -20.99
CA GLU A 275 5.60 -8.84 -21.01
C GLU A 275 4.77 -8.45 -19.76
N VAL A 276 5.43 -8.32 -18.61
CA VAL A 276 4.84 -7.88 -17.34
C VAL A 276 4.31 -6.45 -17.47
N LEU A 277 5.16 -5.54 -17.94
CA LEU A 277 4.80 -4.12 -18.14
C LEU A 277 3.64 -3.94 -19.12
N THR A 278 3.63 -4.65 -20.25
CA THR A 278 2.55 -4.55 -21.25
C THR A 278 1.19 -5.03 -20.72
N LYS A 279 1.16 -6.05 -19.85
CA LYS A 279 -0.10 -6.58 -19.29
C LYS A 279 -0.68 -5.70 -18.20
N ILE A 280 0.17 -5.14 -17.33
CA ILE A 280 -0.21 -4.14 -16.33
C ILE A 280 -1.03 -3.02 -16.98
N LEU A 281 -0.49 -2.52 -18.09
CA LEU A 281 -1.05 -1.43 -18.88
C LEU A 281 -2.47 -1.73 -19.39
N THR A 282 -2.79 -2.99 -19.71
CA THR A 282 -4.15 -3.39 -20.11
C THR A 282 -5.13 -3.48 -18.93
N ALA A 283 -4.70 -3.99 -17.78
CA ALA A 283 -5.58 -4.21 -16.62
C ALA A 283 -6.21 -2.90 -16.10
N PHE A 284 -5.43 -1.81 -16.10
CA PHE A 284 -5.96 -0.53 -15.63
C PHE A 284 -6.97 0.12 -16.57
N ARG A 285 -6.88 -0.15 -17.89
CA ARG A 285 -7.85 0.34 -18.86
C ARG A 285 -9.25 -0.19 -18.53
N ASP A 286 -9.32 -1.46 -18.11
CA ASP A 286 -10.58 -2.15 -17.83
C ASP A 286 -11.22 -1.70 -16.51
N GLU A 287 -10.45 -1.43 -15.45
CA GLU A 287 -11.00 -0.91 -14.19
C GLU A 287 -11.62 0.49 -14.35
N GLY A 288 -11.01 1.34 -15.17
CA GLY A 288 -11.56 2.65 -15.54
C GLY A 288 -12.92 2.54 -16.23
N GLU A 289 -13.12 1.51 -17.06
CA GLU A 289 -14.41 1.24 -17.70
C GLU A 289 -15.45 0.63 -16.74
N LEU A 290 -15.04 -0.28 -15.85
CA LEU A 290 -15.92 -0.91 -14.85
C LEU A 290 -16.51 0.12 -13.87
N SER A 291 -15.71 1.11 -13.46
CA SER A 291 -16.18 2.22 -12.61
C SER A 291 -17.24 3.08 -13.32
N LYS A 292 -17.01 3.41 -14.60
CA LYS A 292 -17.97 4.15 -15.44
C LYS A 292 -19.27 3.37 -15.66
N ARG A 293 -19.20 2.07 -15.95
CA ARG A 293 -20.39 1.21 -16.16
C ARG A 293 -21.25 1.11 -14.90
N THR A 294 -20.64 1.03 -13.72
CA THR A 294 -21.35 0.99 -12.44
C THR A 294 -22.08 2.30 -12.14
N GLN A 295 -21.48 3.45 -12.46
CA GLN A 295 -22.16 4.75 -12.31
C GLN A 295 -23.34 4.93 -13.27
N VAL A 296 -23.21 4.49 -14.53
CA VAL A 296 -24.31 4.56 -15.52
C VAL A 296 -25.49 3.69 -15.11
N ARG A 297 -25.25 2.49 -14.57
CA ARG A 297 -26.31 1.61 -14.05
C ARG A 297 -27.05 2.20 -12.84
N LYS A 298 -26.35 2.91 -11.94
CA LYS A 298 -27.01 3.62 -10.83
C LYS A 298 -27.88 4.79 -11.29
N ARG A 299 -27.45 5.54 -12.32
CA ARG A 299 -28.28 6.64 -12.90
C ARG A 299 -29.53 6.12 -13.60
N LYS A 300 -29.45 5.01 -14.34
CA LYS A 300 -30.64 4.42 -15.02
C LYS A 300 -31.71 3.87 -14.06
N ARG A 301 -31.38 3.57 -12.80
CA ARG A 301 -32.37 3.14 -11.79
C ARG A 301 -33.06 4.29 -11.07
N LEU A 302 -32.62 5.53 -11.26
CA LEU A 302 -33.17 6.72 -10.58
C LEU A 302 -33.99 7.63 -11.50
N THR A 303 -34.22 7.26 -12.77
CA THR A 303 -35.30 7.86 -13.55
C THR A 303 -36.61 7.18 -13.16
N PRO A 304 -37.51 7.84 -12.40
CA PRO A 304 -38.83 7.31 -12.14
C PRO A 304 -39.56 7.33 -13.47
N GLY A 305 -40.02 6.17 -13.93
CA GLY A 305 -41.04 6.14 -14.95
C GLY A 305 -42.22 6.96 -14.44
N GLY A 306 -42.48 8.08 -15.11
CA GLY A 306 -43.68 8.88 -14.92
C GLY A 306 -44.89 8.04 -15.25
N GLY A 307 -45.43 7.37 -14.23
CA GLY A 307 -46.72 6.71 -14.25
C GLY A 307 -47.69 7.55 -13.44
N TYR A 308 -48.59 8.24 -14.14
CA TYR A 308 -49.82 8.84 -13.64
C TYR A 308 -50.47 8.00 -12.53
N LEU A 309 -50.69 8.59 -11.35
CA LEU A 309 -51.84 8.23 -10.51
C LEU A 309 -52.39 9.49 -9.84
N ARG A 310 -53.59 9.86 -10.30
CA ARG A 310 -54.49 10.84 -9.71
C ARG A 310 -54.93 10.39 -8.31
N GLY A 311 -55.00 11.34 -7.40
CA GLY A 311 -56.15 11.58 -6.52
C GLY A 311 -56.41 10.58 -5.40
N ALA A 312 -56.20 11.03 -4.16
CA ALA A 312 -57.24 11.03 -3.14
C ALA A 312 -56.77 11.86 -1.94
N LEU A 313 -57.56 12.89 -1.63
CA LEU A 313 -57.63 13.50 -0.31
C LEU A 313 -57.75 12.40 0.76
N HIS A 314 -57.02 12.52 1.86
CA HIS A 314 -57.67 12.45 3.15
C HIS A 314 -56.93 13.29 4.21
N GLN A 315 -57.79 13.91 5.00
CA GLN A 315 -57.61 14.98 5.95
C GLN A 315 -57.27 14.39 7.33
N LEU A 316 -56.78 15.27 8.23
CA LEU A 316 -56.82 15.22 9.70
C LEU A 316 -55.63 14.58 10.44
N GLY A 317 -55.17 15.33 11.46
CA GLY A 317 -54.61 14.74 12.67
C GLY A 317 -53.46 15.50 13.31
N ALA A 318 -53.73 16.66 13.91
CA ALA A 318 -52.84 17.31 14.86
C ALA A 318 -52.78 16.54 16.20
N THR A 319 -51.61 16.47 16.85
CA THR A 319 -51.34 16.37 18.31
C THR A 319 -49.81 16.20 18.49
N ARG A 320 -49.02 17.14 19.00
CA ARG A 320 -48.81 17.69 20.37
C ARG A 320 -47.97 16.77 21.28
N SER A 321 -47.16 17.43 22.13
CA SER A 321 -46.25 16.95 23.21
C SER A 321 -44.80 16.72 22.71
N ARG A 322 -43.81 17.59 22.98
CA ARG A 322 -43.33 18.23 24.22
C ARG A 322 -43.05 17.20 25.32
N GLU A 323 -41.82 16.74 25.40
CA GLU A 323 -41.18 16.28 26.65
C GLU A 323 -39.71 16.67 26.62
N ALA A 324 -39.37 17.61 27.49
CA ALA A 324 -38.02 17.92 27.90
C ALA A 324 -37.58 16.83 28.91
N SER A 325 -36.38 16.30 28.76
CA SER A 325 -35.71 15.56 29.83
C SER A 325 -34.44 16.31 30.21
N GLU A 326 -34.50 16.85 31.43
CA GLU A 326 -33.38 17.30 32.25
C GLU A 326 -32.57 16.10 32.74
N GLY A 327 -31.29 16.34 33.02
CA GLY A 327 -30.44 15.47 33.84
C GLY A 327 -29.11 15.14 33.16
N THR A 328 -27.94 15.21 33.78
CA THR A 328 -27.57 15.53 35.17
C THR A 328 -26.08 15.87 35.12
N HIS A 329 -25.71 17.02 35.67
CA HIS A 329 -24.32 17.42 35.88
C HIS A 329 -23.77 16.64 37.09
N ILE A 330 -22.75 15.79 36.90
CA ILE A 330 -21.98 15.21 38.00
C ILE A 330 -20.59 15.83 37.98
N THR A 331 -20.33 16.68 38.96
CA THR A 331 -19.03 17.24 39.31
C THR A 331 -18.41 16.33 40.36
N HIS A 332 -17.26 15.71 40.07
CA HIS A 332 -16.44 15.07 41.10
C HIS A 332 -15.13 15.85 41.26
N CYS A 333 -15.01 16.51 42.41
CA CYS A 333 -13.75 16.96 42.99
C CYS A 333 -13.34 15.97 44.10
N GLY A 334 -12.03 15.79 44.28
CA GLY A 334 -11.39 15.11 45.41
C GLY A 334 -10.24 14.22 44.91
N VAL A 335 -9.03 14.26 45.47
CA VAL A 335 -8.39 15.04 46.54
C VAL A 335 -6.93 15.20 46.12
#